data_AF-A0A3D5DRB4-F1
#
_entry.id   AF-A0A3D5DRB4-F1
#
_cell.length_a   1.000
_cell.length_b   1.000
_cell.length_c   1.000
_cell.angle_alpha   90.00
_cell.angle_beta   90.00
_cell.angle_gamma   90.00
#
_symmetry.space_group_name_H-M   'P 1'
#
loop_
_entity.id
_entity.type
_entity.pdbx_description
1 polymer ?
#
loop_
_entity_poly.entity_id
_entity_poly.type
_entity_poly.pdbx_seq_one_letter_code
_entity_poly.pdbx_strand_id
1 'polypeptide(L)'
;MTKGFAWLVEHVSGGHRHGTHSLAGVAAFTGAAYAAGHYRQLLAGKIGLGLMLVLVLASGLRALKIGGHFADLLAIGGAAAMLYSGYGVNGVPLAIAAGTAAHLAGDMLTNEGIPIAWPLSRFHVRLLPEPLAFTTGTRPERWVVAPAMLAALVWLVAVVEKIMPGGRITLHH
;
A
#
# COMPACT_ATOMS: atom_id res chain seq x y z
N MET A 1 -19.05 -2.96 -4.15
CA MET A 1 -18.77 -1.54 -4.43
C MET A 1 -20.02 -0.93 -5.03
N THR A 2 -20.54 0.17 -4.47
CA THR A 2 -21.73 0.84 -5.02
C THR A 2 -21.33 1.67 -6.24
N LYS A 3 -22.20 1.73 -7.26
CA LYS A 3 -21.92 2.44 -8.53
C LYS A 3 -21.52 3.91 -8.32
N GLY A 4 -22.09 4.57 -7.31
CA GLY A 4 -21.79 5.97 -6.99
C GLY A 4 -20.37 6.21 -6.49
N PHE A 5 -19.81 5.31 -5.67
CA PHE A 5 -18.43 5.43 -5.22
C PHE A 5 -17.44 5.23 -6.39
N ALA A 6 -17.71 4.23 -7.24
CA ALA A 6 -16.90 4.00 -8.43
C ALA A 6 -16.91 5.22 -9.37
N TRP A 7 -18.09 5.83 -9.58
CA TRP A 7 -18.24 7.04 -10.38
C TRP A 7 -17.48 8.23 -9.80
N LEU A 8 -17.57 8.47 -8.48
CA LEU A 8 -16.85 9.57 -7.85
C LEU A 8 -15.33 9.40 -7.99
N VAL A 9 -14.83 8.20 -7.71
CA VAL A 9 -13.41 7.89 -7.86
C VAL A 9 -12.99 8.09 -9.32
N GLU A 10 -13.76 7.59 -10.28
CA GLU A 10 -13.49 7.75 -11.71
C GLU A 10 -13.48 9.23 -12.12
N HIS A 11 -14.45 10.02 -11.65
CA HIS A 11 -14.58 11.44 -11.99
C HIS A 11 -13.42 12.27 -11.43
N VAL A 12 -13.03 12.03 -10.17
CA VAL A 12 -11.93 12.75 -9.51
C VAL A 12 -10.57 12.32 -10.05
N SER A 13 -10.39 11.02 -10.30
CA SER A 13 -9.11 10.49 -10.81
C SER A 13 -8.96 10.62 -12.33
N GLY A 14 -10.05 10.88 -13.07
CA GLY A 14 -10.06 10.85 -14.53
C GLY A 14 -9.90 9.45 -15.12
N GLY A 15 -10.19 8.41 -14.34
CA GLY A 15 -10.14 7.00 -14.75
C GLY A 15 -9.47 6.09 -13.73
N HIS A 16 -9.84 4.80 -13.73
CA HIS A 16 -9.50 3.82 -12.68
C HIS A 16 -7.99 3.59 -12.45
N ARG A 17 -7.15 3.90 -13.44
CA ARG A 17 -5.69 3.67 -13.44
C ARG A 17 -4.85 4.94 -13.26
N HIS A 18 -5.47 6.09 -13.02
CA HIS A 18 -4.73 7.35 -12.94
C HIS A 18 -4.32 7.68 -11.49
N GLY A 19 -5.28 8.13 -10.68
CA GLY A 19 -4.98 8.65 -9.34
C GLY A 19 -4.26 7.64 -8.45
N THR A 20 -4.72 6.39 -8.40
CA THR A 20 -4.14 5.34 -7.56
C THR A 20 -2.80 4.80 -8.05
N HIS A 21 -2.46 5.00 -9.33
CA HIS A 21 -1.21 4.52 -9.94
C HIS A 21 -0.29 5.70 -10.29
N SER A 22 -0.22 6.69 -9.40
CA SER A 22 0.57 7.91 -9.57
C SER A 22 1.32 8.27 -8.28
N LEU A 23 2.36 9.08 -8.39
CA LEU A 23 3.07 9.62 -7.22
C LEU A 23 2.14 10.48 -6.35
N ALA A 24 1.19 11.19 -6.96
CA ALA A 24 0.16 11.92 -6.23
C ALA A 24 -0.70 10.97 -5.37
N GLY A 25 -1.04 9.79 -5.90
CA GLY A 25 -1.73 8.74 -5.15
C GLY A 25 -0.91 8.22 -3.98
N VAL A 26 0.37 7.91 -4.20
CA VAL A 26 1.30 7.50 -3.12
C VAL A 26 1.36 8.56 -2.03
N ALA A 27 1.52 9.83 -2.40
CA ALA A 27 1.56 10.94 -1.47
C ALA A 27 0.25 11.10 -0.70
N ALA A 28 -0.90 10.96 -1.37
CA ALA A 28 -2.22 11.06 -0.75
C ALA A 28 -2.46 9.94 0.28
N PHE A 29 -2.20 8.68 -0.06
CA PHE A 29 -2.39 7.56 0.87
C PHE A 29 -1.41 7.62 2.04
N THR A 30 -0.14 7.94 1.77
CA THR A 30 0.90 8.10 2.80
C THR A 30 0.56 9.26 3.73
N GLY A 31 0.17 10.41 3.17
CA GLY A 31 -0.22 11.61 3.91
C GLY A 31 -1.48 11.39 4.75
N ALA A 32 -2.47 10.67 4.22
CA ALA A 32 -3.66 10.31 4.97
C ALA A 32 -3.35 9.36 6.14
N ALA A 33 -2.43 8.40 5.96
CA ALA A 33 -1.96 7.57 7.08
C ALA A 33 -1.17 8.37 8.12
N TYR A 34 -0.32 9.29 7.67
CA TYR A 34 0.41 10.19 8.57
C TYR A 34 -0.56 11.05 9.38
N ALA A 35 -1.55 11.66 8.73
CA ALA A 35 -2.58 12.45 9.39
C ALA A 35 -3.41 11.60 10.37
N ALA A 36 -3.83 10.40 9.98
CA ALA A 36 -4.55 9.48 10.86
C ALA A 36 -3.73 9.09 12.10
N GLY A 37 -2.43 8.84 11.92
CA GLY A 37 -1.47 8.59 13.00
C GLY A 37 -1.26 9.81 13.90
N HIS A 38 -1.17 11.01 13.32
CA HIS A 38 -1.02 12.27 14.06
C HIS A 38 -2.25 12.58 14.91
N TYR A 39 -3.45 12.42 14.34
CA TYR A 39 -4.73 12.67 15.02
C TYR A 39 -5.31 11.44 15.73
N ARG A 40 -4.50 10.42 16.02
CA ARG A 40 -4.96 9.16 16.68
C ARG A 40 -5.54 9.34 18.08
N GLN A 41 -5.42 10.52 18.68
CA GLN A 41 -6.09 10.81 19.95
C GLN A 41 -7.60 11.04 19.76
N LEU A 42 -7.99 11.48 18.56
CA LEU A 42 -9.38 11.67 18.16
C LEU A 42 -9.97 10.36 17.65
N LEU A 43 -11.28 10.15 17.86
CA LEU A 43 -11.98 8.96 17.37
C LEU A 43 -11.84 8.81 15.85
N ALA A 44 -11.95 9.90 15.09
CA ALA A 44 -11.78 9.90 13.64
C ALA A 44 -10.40 9.42 13.20
N GLY A 45 -9.33 9.87 13.87
CA GLY A 45 -7.96 9.43 13.58
C GLY A 45 -7.75 7.94 13.91
N LYS A 46 -8.29 7.46 15.04
CA LYS A 46 -8.25 6.02 15.39
C LYS A 46 -8.97 5.15 14.36
N ILE A 47 -10.16 5.55 13.95
CA ILE A 47 -10.94 4.83 12.93
C ILE A 47 -10.19 4.84 11.59
N GLY A 48 -9.70 6.00 11.16
CA GLY A 48 -8.95 6.13 9.90
C GLY A 48 -7.69 5.25 9.90
N LEU A 49 -6.90 5.28 10.98
CA LEU A 49 -5.70 4.46 11.11
C LEU A 49 -6.03 2.97 11.17
N GLY A 50 -7.10 2.59 11.87
CA GLY A 50 -7.59 1.21 11.93
C GLY A 50 -8.01 0.67 10.58
N LEU A 51 -8.78 1.44 9.81
CA LEU A 51 -9.17 1.07 8.45
C LEU A 51 -7.94 0.87 7.56
N MET A 52 -6.97 1.76 7.63
CA MET A 52 -5.72 1.62 6.86
C MET A 52 -4.91 0.39 7.28
N LEU A 53 -4.78 0.12 8.58
CA LEU A 53 -4.13 -1.09 9.09
C LEU A 53 -4.81 -2.36 8.58
N VAL A 54 -6.14 -2.42 8.60
CA VAL A 54 -6.89 -3.57 8.04
C VAL A 54 -6.57 -3.75 6.56
N LEU A 55 -6.57 -2.68 5.77
CA LEU A 55 -6.28 -2.75 4.34
C LEU A 55 -4.84 -3.20 4.06
N VAL A 56 -3.86 -2.69 4.82
CA VAL A 56 -2.45 -3.10 4.70
C VAL A 56 -2.26 -4.57 5.09
N LEU A 57 -2.85 -5.00 6.20
CA LEU A 57 -2.75 -6.39 6.65
C LEU A 57 -3.46 -7.35 5.69
N ALA A 58 -4.67 -7.01 5.26
CA ALA A 58 -5.45 -7.82 4.32
C ALA A 58 -4.75 -7.93 2.96
N SER A 59 -4.17 -6.84 2.46
CA SER A 59 -3.40 -6.86 1.21
C SER A 59 -2.12 -7.69 1.34
N GLY A 60 -1.40 -7.57 2.46
CA GLY A 60 -0.23 -8.41 2.76
C GLY A 60 -0.58 -9.90 2.82
N LEU A 61 -1.64 -10.27 3.54
CA LEU A 61 -2.13 -11.65 3.59
C LEU A 61 -2.50 -12.18 2.20
N ARG A 62 -3.17 -11.35 1.39
CA ARG A 62 -3.55 -11.72 0.03
C ARG A 62 -2.34 -11.90 -0.88
N ALA A 63 -1.30 -11.09 -0.71
CA ALA A 63 -0.02 -11.26 -1.40
C ALA A 63 0.66 -12.59 -1.03
N LEU A 64 0.51 -13.04 0.22
CA LEU A 64 0.94 -14.36 0.69
C LEU A 64 -0.01 -15.50 0.27
N LYS A 65 -1.00 -15.22 -0.58
CA LYS A 65 -2.05 -16.16 -1.02
C LYS A 65 -2.95 -16.66 0.12
N ILE A 66 -3.00 -15.93 1.24
CA ILE A 66 -3.91 -16.17 2.35
C ILE A 66 -5.12 -15.24 2.14
N GLY A 67 -6.23 -15.80 1.65
CA GLY A 67 -7.42 -15.04 1.29
C GLY A 67 -8.70 -15.52 1.97
N GLY A 68 -9.82 -14.90 1.59
CA GLY A 68 -11.15 -15.21 2.10
C GLY A 68 -11.46 -14.56 3.45
N HIS A 69 -12.65 -14.83 3.98
CA HIS A 69 -13.14 -14.21 5.21
C HIS A 69 -12.21 -14.43 6.42
N PHE A 70 -11.52 -15.56 6.48
CA PHE A 70 -10.55 -15.82 7.55
C PHE A 70 -9.37 -14.83 7.50
N ALA A 71 -8.82 -14.55 6.32
CA ALA A 71 -7.76 -13.57 6.16
C ALA A 71 -8.25 -12.15 6.53
N ASP A 72 -9.48 -11.81 6.15
CA ASP A 72 -10.06 -10.52 6.48
C ASP A 72 -10.27 -10.38 8.01
N LEU A 73 -10.70 -11.45 8.69
CA LEU A 73 -10.80 -11.50 10.16
C LEU A 73 -9.43 -11.39 10.83
N LEU A 74 -8.40 -12.05 10.30
CA LEU A 74 -7.03 -11.90 10.79
C LEU A 74 -6.52 -10.46 10.64
N ALA A 75 -6.81 -9.82 9.51
CA ALA A 75 -6.44 -8.42 9.29
C ALA A 75 -7.15 -7.48 10.26
N ILE A 76 -8.45 -7.69 10.50
CA ILE A 76 -9.24 -6.92 11.49
C ILE A 76 -8.68 -7.14 12.90
N GLY A 77 -8.48 -8.39 13.31
CA GLY A 77 -7.94 -8.73 14.63
C GLY A 77 -6.53 -8.17 14.84
N GLY A 78 -5.66 -8.30 13.83
CA GLY A 78 -4.31 -7.75 13.85
C GLY A 78 -4.29 -6.23 13.95
N ALA A 79 -5.13 -5.53 13.17
CA ALA A 79 -5.25 -4.08 13.25
C ALA A 79 -5.74 -3.62 14.63
N ALA A 80 -6.74 -4.30 15.20
CA ALA A 80 -7.24 -4.00 16.54
C ALA A 80 -6.16 -4.23 17.61
N ALA A 81 -5.40 -5.32 17.53
CA ALA A 81 -4.31 -5.62 18.46
C ALA A 81 -3.16 -4.59 18.36
N MET A 82 -2.79 -4.16 17.15
CA MET A 82 -1.79 -3.12 16.93
C MET A 82 -2.24 -1.76 17.48
N LEU A 83 -3.50 -1.38 17.25
CA LEU A 83 -4.06 -0.14 17.81
C LEU A 83 -4.14 -0.17 19.33
N TYR A 84 -4.54 -1.31 19.92
CA TYR A 84 -4.66 -1.47 21.36
C TYR A 84 -3.30 -1.42 22.05
N SER A 85 -2.30 -2.12 21.50
CA SER A 85 -0.94 -2.16 22.05
C SER A 85 -0.10 -0.93 21.72
N GLY A 86 -0.48 -0.15 20.70
CA GLY A 86 0.33 0.91 20.13
C GLY A 86 1.58 0.42 19.38
N TYR A 87 1.72 -0.90 19.18
CA TYR A 87 2.89 -1.48 18.53
C TYR A 87 2.86 -1.24 17.02
N GLY A 88 3.96 -0.73 16.47
CA GLY A 88 4.14 -0.57 15.02
C GLY A 88 3.24 0.47 14.34
N VAL A 89 2.33 1.13 15.08
CA VAL A 89 1.36 2.10 14.51
C VAL A 89 2.03 3.30 13.85
N ASN A 90 3.20 3.72 14.35
CA ASN A 90 3.98 4.81 13.77
C ASN A 90 4.62 4.43 12.42
N GLY A 91 4.77 3.13 12.14
CA GLY A 91 5.32 2.63 10.88
C GLY A 91 4.30 2.54 9.75
N VAL A 92 3.00 2.75 10.03
CA VAL A 92 1.92 2.60 9.04
C VAL A 92 2.09 3.50 7.80
N PRO A 93 2.43 4.80 7.93
CA PRO A 93 2.65 5.65 6.75
C PRO A 93 3.77 5.11 5.85
N LEU A 94 4.85 4.63 6.46
CA LEU A 94 5.97 4.06 5.72
C LEU A 94 5.63 2.72 5.07
N ALA A 95 4.88 1.87 5.76
CA ALA A 95 4.38 0.61 5.20
C ALA A 95 3.49 0.86 3.97
N ILE A 96 2.62 1.88 4.03
CA ILE A 96 1.78 2.29 2.89
C ILE A 96 2.63 2.86 1.77
N ALA A 97 3.59 3.74 2.08
CA ALA A 97 4.49 4.31 1.07
C ALA A 97 5.29 3.21 0.35
N ALA A 98 5.87 2.27 1.10
CA ALA A 98 6.65 1.16 0.56
C ALA A 98 5.78 0.20 -0.26
N GLY A 99 4.60 -0.19 0.25
CA GLY A 99 3.70 -1.09 -0.44
C GLY A 99 3.12 -0.49 -1.73
N THR A 100 2.71 0.78 -1.68
CA THR A 100 2.22 1.48 -2.89
C THR A 100 3.33 1.73 -3.90
N ALA A 101 4.53 2.12 -3.46
CA ALA A 101 5.69 2.26 -4.35
C ALA A 101 6.08 0.92 -5.01
N ALA A 102 6.08 -0.18 -4.24
CA ALA A 102 6.32 -1.50 -4.80
C ALA A 102 5.24 -1.86 -5.84
N HIS A 103 3.97 -1.62 -5.54
CA HIS A 103 2.88 -1.86 -6.49
C HIS A 103 3.08 -1.09 -7.80
N LEU A 104 3.34 0.22 -7.72
CA LEU A 104 3.63 1.06 -8.90
C LEU A 104 4.85 0.56 -9.68
N ALA A 105 5.92 0.17 -8.98
CA ALA A 105 7.11 -0.39 -9.63
C ALA A 105 6.76 -1.67 -10.40
N GLY A 106 5.95 -2.56 -9.82
CA GLY A 106 5.43 -3.76 -10.49
C GLY A 106 4.65 -3.41 -11.77
N ASP A 107 3.73 -2.44 -11.69
CA ASP A 107 2.94 -2.01 -12.84
C ASP A 107 3.78 -1.37 -13.94
N MET A 108 4.83 -0.62 -13.58
CA MET A 108 5.78 -0.05 -14.54
C MET A 108 6.61 -1.10 -15.29
N LEU A 109 6.77 -2.30 -14.72
CA LEU A 109 7.43 -3.43 -15.41
C LEU A 109 6.51 -4.12 -16.42
N THR A 110 5.20 -3.82 -16.38
CA THR A 110 4.23 -4.38 -17.31
C THR A 110 4.21 -3.64 -18.65
N ASN A 111 3.60 -4.27 -19.66
CA ASN A 111 3.41 -3.68 -20.98
C ASN A 111 2.58 -2.37 -20.96
N GLU A 112 1.69 -2.21 -19.98
CA GLU A 112 0.80 -1.05 -19.89
C GLU A 112 1.48 0.16 -19.23
N GLY A 113 2.38 -0.07 -18.27
CA GLY A 113 2.98 1.00 -17.47
C GLY A 113 1.96 1.78 -16.62
N ILE A 114 2.37 2.94 -16.09
CA ILE A 114 1.51 3.80 -15.26
C ILE A 114 1.69 5.29 -15.57
N PRO A 115 0.66 6.12 -15.35
CA PRO A 115 0.76 7.58 -15.45
C PRO A 115 1.38 8.18 -14.17
N ILE A 116 2.67 7.92 -13.95
CA ILE A 116 3.38 8.25 -12.69
C ILE A 116 3.27 9.73 -12.27
N ALA A 117 3.22 10.62 -13.26
CA ALA A 117 3.17 12.07 -13.08
C ALA A 117 1.74 12.65 -13.09
N TRP A 118 0.69 11.81 -13.01
CA TRP A 118 -0.66 12.31 -12.83
C TRP A 118 -0.76 13.13 -11.52
N PRO A 119 -1.49 14.26 -11.49
CA PRO A 119 -2.38 14.81 -12.53
C PRO A 119 -1.69 15.70 -13.57
N LEU A 120 -0.38 15.95 -13.44
CA LEU A 120 0.37 16.84 -14.33
C LEU A 120 0.57 16.25 -15.74
N SER A 121 0.68 14.93 -15.84
CA SER A 121 0.78 14.22 -17.11
C SER A 121 0.05 12.87 -17.05
N ARG A 122 -0.52 12.46 -18.18
CA ARG A 122 -1.14 11.13 -18.38
C ARG A 122 -0.25 10.17 -19.16
N PHE A 123 0.98 10.57 -19.44
CA PHE A 123 1.95 9.73 -20.15
C PHE A 123 2.30 8.50 -19.31
N HIS A 124 2.16 7.32 -19.91
CA HIS A 124 2.45 6.06 -19.23
C HIS A 124 3.95 5.75 -19.31
N VAL A 125 4.57 5.64 -18.14
CA VAL A 125 5.99 5.31 -18.00
C VAL A 125 6.13 3.80 -17.82
N ARG A 126 7.08 3.22 -18.57
CA ARG A 126 7.49 1.82 -18.51
C ARG A 126 8.96 1.75 -18.11
N LEU A 127 9.32 0.80 -17.25
CA LEU A 127 10.71 0.57 -16.82
C LEU A 127 11.44 -0.43 -17.72
N LEU A 128 10.71 -1.37 -18.34
CA LEU A 128 11.29 -2.37 -19.23
C LEU A 128 10.97 -2.04 -20.70
N PRO A 129 11.97 -2.12 -21.61
CA PRO A 129 11.72 -2.09 -23.05
C PRO A 129 11.06 -3.38 -23.51
N GLU A 130 10.30 -3.34 -24.61
CA GLU A 130 9.86 -4.58 -25.29
C GLU A 130 11.10 -5.31 -25.86
N PRO A 131 11.21 -6.64 -25.70
CA PRO A 131 10.20 -7.62 -25.27
C PRO A 131 10.29 -8.02 -23.77
N LEU A 132 11.08 -7.32 -22.96
CA LEU A 132 11.28 -7.67 -21.55
C LEU A 132 10.08 -7.33 -20.66
N ALA A 133 9.27 -6.36 -21.10
CA ALA A 133 7.99 -6.05 -20.47
C ALA A 133 7.03 -7.25 -20.60
N PHE A 134 6.31 -7.53 -19.51
CA PHE A 134 5.42 -8.69 -19.43
C PHE A 134 3.98 -8.26 -19.21
N THR A 135 3.04 -9.16 -19.52
CA THR A 135 1.63 -8.96 -19.20
C THR A 135 1.33 -9.50 -17.81
N THR A 136 0.46 -8.83 -17.07
CA THR A 136 0.02 -9.27 -15.74
C THR A 136 -0.53 -10.70 -15.76
N GLY A 137 -0.17 -11.50 -14.77
CA GLY A 137 -0.54 -12.89 -14.59
C GLY A 137 0.37 -13.92 -15.28
N THR A 138 1.42 -13.49 -16.00
CA THR A 138 2.29 -14.38 -16.79
C THR A 138 3.38 -15.08 -15.94
N ARG A 139 4.04 -16.09 -16.51
CA ARG A 139 5.08 -16.88 -15.82
C ARG A 139 6.28 -16.02 -15.35
N PRO A 140 6.83 -15.08 -16.13
CA PRO A 140 7.94 -14.24 -15.68
C PRO A 140 7.61 -13.43 -14.43
N GLU A 141 6.39 -12.90 -14.33
CA GLU A 141 5.92 -12.19 -13.15
C GLU A 141 5.96 -13.06 -11.90
N ARG A 142 5.38 -14.26 -11.99
CA ARG A 142 5.20 -15.15 -10.82
C ARG A 142 6.51 -15.73 -10.31
N TRP A 143 7.46 -15.99 -11.20
CA TRP A 143 8.69 -16.72 -10.86
C TRP A 143 9.90 -15.81 -10.62
N VAL A 144 9.90 -14.58 -11.16
CA VAL A 144 11.04 -13.68 -11.07
C VAL A 144 10.67 -12.38 -10.38
N VAL A 145 9.66 -11.68 -10.91
CA VAL A 145 9.36 -10.31 -10.49
C VAL A 145 8.73 -10.27 -9.10
N ALA A 146 7.69 -11.07 -8.85
CA ALA A 146 7.03 -11.10 -7.55
C ALA A 146 7.97 -11.54 -6.40
N PRO A 147 8.79 -12.59 -6.55
CA PRO A 147 9.80 -12.92 -5.54
C PRO A 147 10.85 -11.82 -5.35
N ALA A 148 11.34 -11.20 -6.42
CA ALA A 148 12.33 -10.13 -6.34
C ALA A 148 11.76 -8.88 -5.62
N MET A 149 10.53 -8.49 -5.93
CA MET A 149 9.85 -7.39 -5.25
C MET A 149 9.58 -7.68 -3.78
N LEU A 150 9.20 -8.92 -3.45
CA LEU A 150 9.05 -9.35 -2.06
C LEU A 150 10.39 -9.29 -1.32
N ALA A 151 11.47 -9.78 -1.92
CA ALA A 151 12.80 -9.70 -1.33
C ALA A 151 13.26 -8.25 -1.13
N ALA A 152 13.01 -7.37 -2.11
CA ALA A 152 13.30 -5.95 -2.01
C ALA A 152 12.50 -5.27 -0.89
N LEU A 153 11.23 -5.63 -0.73
CA LEU A 153 10.38 -5.12 0.35
C LEU A 153 10.87 -5.61 1.73
N VAL A 154 11.22 -6.89 1.87
CA VAL A 154 11.77 -7.45 3.12
C VAL A 154 13.10 -6.76 3.47
N TRP A 155 13.97 -6.57 2.48
CA TRP A 155 15.22 -5.84 2.67
C TRP A 155 14.97 -4.39 3.11
N LEU A 156 14.05 -3.69 2.46
CA LEU A 156 13.67 -2.32 2.83
C LEU A 156 13.15 -2.26 4.27
N VAL A 157 12.30 -3.19 4.68
CA VAL A 157 11.79 -3.28 6.06
C VAL A 157 12.93 -3.50 7.05
N ALA A 158 13.84 -4.44 6.77
CA ALA A 158 15.00 -4.69 7.63
C ALA A 158 15.92 -3.47 7.75
N VAL A 159 16.13 -2.72 6.67
CA VAL A 159 16.88 -1.46 6.69
C VAL A 159 16.17 -0.40 7.53
N VAL A 160 14.86 -0.25 7.33
CA VAL A 160 14.03 0.72 8.07
C VAL A 160 14.01 0.41 9.56
N GLU A 161 13.85 -0.85 9.96
CA GLU A 161 13.84 -1.27 11.37
C GLU A 161 15.18 -0.98 12.05
N LYS A 162 16.29 -1.13 11.32
CA LYS A 162 17.62 -0.76 11.81
C LYS A 162 17.77 0.75 12.04
N ILE A 163 17.09 1.58 11.24
CA ILE A 163 17.17 3.05 11.30
C ILE A 163 16.15 3.63 12.30
N MET A 164 14.96 3.03 12.37
CA MET A 164 13.86 3.40 13.24
C MET A 164 13.37 2.16 14.00
N PRO A 165 14.11 1.72 15.04
CA PRO A 165 13.68 0.58 15.84
C PRO A 165 12.29 0.87 16.39
N GLY A 166 11.37 -0.08 16.18
CA GLY A 166 9.97 0.02 16.60
C GLY A 166 9.90 0.30 18.10
N GLY A 167 9.75 1.58 18.45
CA GLY A 167 9.68 2.00 19.83
C GLY A 167 8.49 1.36 20.53
N ARG A 168 8.75 0.56 21.57
CA ARG A 168 7.75 0.30 22.61
C ARG A 168 7.44 1.65 23.26
N ILE A 169 6.22 2.13 23.13
CA ILE A 169 5.74 3.17 24.04
C ILE A 169 5.41 2.45 25.35
N THR A 170 6.20 2.69 26.39
CA THR A 170 5.80 2.38 27.76
C THR A 170 4.54 3.18 28.05
N LEU A 171 3.42 2.48 28.21
CA LEU A 171 2.18 3.07 28.74
C LEU A 171 2.48 3.52 30.18
N HIS A 172 2.73 4.81 30.37
CA HIS A 172 2.55 5.40 31.70
C HIS A 172 1.04 5.53 31.88
N HIS A 173 0.53 4.71 32.78
CA HIS A 173 -0.86 4.65 33.26
C HIS A 173 -1.40 6.02 33.66
#